data_AF-A0A5N5FVS5-F1
#
_entry.id   AF-A0A5N5FVS5-F1
#
_cell.length_a   1.000
_cell.length_b   1.000
_cell.length_c   1.000
_cell.angle_alpha   90.00
_cell.angle_beta   90.00
_cell.angle_gamma   90.00
#
_symmetry.space_group_name_H-M   'P 1'
#
loop_
_entity.id
_entity.type
_entity.pdbx_description
1 polymer ?
#
loop_
_entity_poly.entity_id
_entity_poly.type
_entity_poly.pdbx_seq_one_letter_code
_entity_poly.pdbx_strand_id
1 'polypeptide(L)' 'MVLQISRERNMKKDDKNDKWHIVEKSSDKFLGRFQLPKNVTVDHIKAAMENGVLSVTVQKAEVKKPDVKAIEIEVN' A
#
# COMPACT_ATOMS: atom_id res chain seq x y z
N MET A 1 8.41 5.52 -10.19
CA MET A 1 7.66 6.38 -9.25
C MET A 1 7.50 5.64 -7.93
N VAL A 2 7.38 6.33 -6.79
CA VAL A 2 7.21 5.69 -5.47
C VAL A 2 5.86 6.13 -4.88
N LEU A 3 5.04 5.16 -4.48
CA LEU A 3 3.86 5.40 -3.65
C LEU A 3 4.28 5.32 -2.19
N GLN A 4 3.95 6.34 -1.40
CA GLN A 4 4.21 6.38 0.03
C GLN A 4 2.90 6.37 0.81
N ILE A 5 2.80 5.50 1.80
CA ILE A 5 1.65 5.37 2.71
C ILE A 5 2.18 5.60 4.12
N SER A 6 1.64 6.60 4.82
CA SER A 6 1.99 6.89 6.21
C SER A 6 0.77 6.80 7.10
N ARG A 7 0.97 6.34 8.33
CA ARG A 7 -0.06 6.33 9.37
C ARG A 7 0.58 6.66 10.71
N GLU A 8 -0.13 7.43 11.51
CA GLU A 8 0.19 7.66 12.90
C GLU A 8 -1.05 7.32 13.74
N ARG A 9 -0.86 6.50 14.77
CA ARG A 9 -1.88 6.23 15.78
C ARG A 9 -1.36 6.83 17.09
N ASN A 10 -2.02 7.88 17.56
CA ASN A 10 -1.78 8.43 18.89
C ASN A 10 -2.68 7.72 19.90
N MET A 11 -2.11 7.29 21.02
CA MET A 11 -2.89 6.88 22.18
C MET A 11 -3.56 8.13 22.75
N LYS A 12 -4.84 8.02 23.15
CA LYS A 12 -5.50 9.13 23.85
C LYS A 12 -4.74 9.36 25.16
N LYS A 13 -4.48 10.63 25.49
CA LYS A 13 -3.96 10.99 26.81
C LYS A 13 -5.10 10.80 27.79
N ASP A 14 -4.97 9.85 28.70
CA ASP A 14 -5.95 9.70 29.77
C ASP A 14 -5.70 10.71 30.88
N ASP A 15 -6.81 11.09 31.52
CA ASP A 15 -6.82 11.96 32.67
C ASP A 15 -6.06 11.32 33.84
N LYS A 16 -5.52 12.14 34.74
CA LYS A 16 -4.65 11.74 35.87
C LYS A 16 -5.27 10.71 36.85
N ASN A 17 -6.53 10.33 36.65
CA ASN A 17 -7.28 9.44 37.53
C ASN A 17 -7.61 8.06 36.91
N ASP A 18 -7.23 7.81 35.65
CA ASP A 18 -7.48 6.52 35.01
C ASP A 18 -6.41 5.49 35.36
N LYS A 19 -6.84 4.35 35.90
CA LYS A 19 -5.98 3.22 36.28
C LYS A 19 -6.05 2.13 35.21
N TRP A 20 -4.98 1.98 34.44
CA TRP A 20 -4.84 0.92 33.45
C TRP A 20 -4.25 -0.33 34.10
N HIS A 21 -4.94 -1.47 33.99
CA HIS A 21 -4.42 -2.76 34.44
C HIS A 21 -3.50 -3.40 33.38
N ILE A 22 -3.83 -3.26 32.09
CA ILE A 22 -3.07 -3.78 30.95
C ILE A 22 -3.26 -2.82 29.76
N VAL A 23 -2.18 -2.48 29.07
CA VAL A 23 -2.20 -1.73 27.81
C VAL A 23 -1.62 -2.61 26.71
N GLU A 24 -2.44 -3.00 25.72
CA GLU A 24 -2.02 -3.87 24.61
C GLU A 24 -1.77 -3.11 23.29
N LYS A 25 -2.27 -1.88 23.15
CA LYS A 25 -2.16 -1.08 21.91
C LYS A 25 -1.26 0.14 22.16
N SER A 26 -0.08 0.17 21.53
CA SER A 26 0.86 1.29 21.58
C SER A 26 0.51 2.43 20.61
N SER A 27 1.09 3.60 20.86
CA SER A 27 1.17 4.65 19.85
C SER A 27 2.21 4.24 18.82
N ASP A 28 1.81 4.13 17.56
CA ASP A 28 2.68 3.63 16.49
C ASP A 28 2.67 4.54 15.27
N LYS A 29 3.85 4.65 14.66
CA LYS A 29 4.05 5.28 13.36
C LYS A 29 4.35 4.20 12.32
N PHE A 30 3.73 4.31 11.16
CA PHE A 30 3.91 3.42 10.04
C PHE A 30 4.27 4.22 8.80
N LEU A 31 5.26 3.74 8.04
CA LEU A 31 5.64 4.25 6.74
C LEU A 31 5.91 3.08 5.79
N GLY A 32 5.01 2.87 4.84
CA GLY A 32 5.19 1.94 3.73
C GLY A 32 5.58 2.68 2.45
N ARG A 33 6.55 2.15 1.70
CA ARG A 33 6.95 2.67 0.39
C ARG A 33 6.91 1.57 -0.65
N PHE A 34 6.26 1.83 -1.77
CA PHE A 34 6.06 0.88 -2.86
C PHE A 34 6.57 1.47 -4.16
N GLN A 35 7.49 0.79 -4.84
CA GLN A 35 7.86 1.18 -6.20
C GLN A 35 6.73 0.80 -7.15
N LEU A 36 6.22 1.80 -7.86
CA LEU A 36 5.19 1.59 -8.87
C LEU A 36 5.84 1.29 -10.22
N PRO A 37 5.24 0.40 -11.02
CA PRO A 37 5.72 0.13 -12.37
C PRO A 37 5.63 1.37 -13.26
N LYS A 38 6.40 1.39 -14.35
CA LYS A 38 6.53 2.57 -15.21
C LYS A 38 5.23 2.92 -15.95
N ASN A 39 4.36 1.95 -16.18
CA ASN A 39 3.11 2.09 -16.96
C ASN A 39 1.90 2.39 -16.08
N VAL A 40 2.03 3.25 -15.07
CA VAL A 40 0.92 3.64 -14.18
C VAL A 40 0.34 4.98 -14.61
N THR A 41 -0.99 5.08 -14.62
CA THR A 41 -1.69 6.36 -14.84
C THR A 41 -1.92 7.05 -13.50
N VAL A 42 -1.05 8.01 -13.17
CA VAL A 42 -1.00 8.66 -11.84
C VAL A 42 -2.30 9.38 -11.49
N ASP A 43 -2.92 10.04 -12.47
CA ASP A 43 -4.15 10.81 -12.29
C ASP A 43 -5.35 9.96 -11.87
N HIS A 44 -5.26 8.64 -12.02
CA HIS A 44 -6.34 7.68 -11.74
C HIS A 44 -6.07 6.82 -10.50
N ILE A 45 -5.14 7.22 -9.63
CA ILE A 45 -4.96 6.57 -8.33
C ILE A 45 -6.17 6.89 -7.45
N LYS A 46 -6.80 5.85 -6.90
CA LYS A 46 -7.93 5.98 -5.98
C LYS A 46 -7.56 5.38 -4.62
N ALA A 47 -8.06 5.98 -3.55
CA ALA A 47 -7.91 5.45 -2.21
C ALA A 47 -9.25 5.49 -1.47
N ALA A 48 -9.54 4.44 -0.71
CA ALA A 48 -10.75 4.32 0.09
C ALA A 48 -10.42 3.71 1.44
N MET A 49 -11.19 4.10 2.46
CA MET A 49 -10.99 3.69 3.84
C MET A 49 -12.29 3.08 4.34
N GLU A 50 -12.28 1.79 4.69
CA GLU A 50 -13.47 1.08 5.14
C GLU A 50 -13.12 0.13 6.27
N ASN A 51 -13.88 0.17 7.38
CA ASN A 51 -13.70 -0.71 8.54
C ASN A 51 -12.24 -0.80 9.06
N GLY A 52 -11.49 0.31 8.96
CA GLY A 52 -10.09 0.37 9.40
C GLY A 52 -9.07 -0.16 8.39
N VAL A 53 -9.47 -0.54 7.18
CA VAL A 53 -8.60 -0.98 6.07
C VAL A 53 -8.47 0.10 4.98
N LEU A 54 -7.23 0.47 4.66
CA LEU A 54 -6.91 1.41 3.59
C LEU A 54 -6.68 0.63 2.30
N SER A 55 -7.55 0.83 1.31
CA SER A 55 -7.44 0.23 -0.01
C SER A 55 -6.97 1.29 -1.01
N VAL A 56 -5.83 1.05 -1.66
CA VAL A 56 -5.27 1.93 -2.71
C VAL A 56 -5.32 1.19 -4.05
N THR A 57 -6.02 1.75 -5.02
CA THR A 57 -6.13 1.22 -6.39
C THR A 57 -5.28 2.05 -7.33
N VAL A 58 -4.36 1.40 -8.03
CA VAL A 58 -3.45 2.02 -8.99
C VAL A 58 -3.72 1.43 -10.37
N GLN A 59 -4.24 2.25 -11.29
CA GLN A 59 -4.53 1.80 -12.65
C GLN A 59 -3.25 1.69 -13.47
N LYS A 60 -3.09 0.57 -14.17
CA LYS A 60 -2.04 0.39 -15.18
C LYS A 60 -2.57 0.87 -16.52
N ALA A 61 -1.76 1.62 -17.24
CA ALA A 61 -2.01 1.92 -18.64
C ALA A 61 -2.04 0.64 -19.45
N GLU A 62 -2.97 0.55 -20.42
CA GLU A 62 -2.99 -0.54 -21.37
C GLU A 62 -1.68 -0.58 -22.15
N VAL A 63 -0.99 -1.71 -22.03
CA VAL A 63 0.18 -2.01 -22.84
C VAL A 63 -0.26 -3.07 -23.83
N LYS A 64 0.03 -2.87 -25.13
CA LYS A 64 -0.12 -3.94 -26.11
C LYS A 64 0.61 -5.16 -25.58
N LYS A 65 -0.11 -6.26 -25.38
CA LYS A 65 0.50 -7.52 -24.93
C LYS A 65 1.62 -7.84 -25.92
N PRO A 66 2.85 -8.11 -25.47
CA PRO A 66 3.91 -8.49 -26.38
C PRO A 66 3.46 -9.75 -27.13
N ASP A 67 3.63 -9.75 -28.45
CA ASP A 67 3.44 -10.97 -29.24
C ASP A 67 4.42 -12.02 -28.73
N VAL A 68 3.86 -13.04 -28.07
CA VAL A 68 4.64 -14.17 -27.55
C VAL A 68 5.05 -15.00 -28.76
N LYS A 69 6.30 -14.86 -29.18
CA LYS A 69 6.89 -15.74 -30.19
C LYS A 69 7.40 -17.00 -29.49
N ALA A 70 6.85 -18.16 -29.87
CA ALA A 70 7.46 -19.43 -29.51
C ALA A 70 8.79 -19.56 -30.26
N ILE A 71 9.87 -19.86 -29.54
CA ILE A 71 11.17 -20.17 -30.12
C ILE A 71 11.36 -21.67 -29.93
N GLU A 72 11.44 -22.41 -31.03
CA GLU A 72 11.80 -23.82 -31.01
C GLU A 72 13.30 -23.94 -30.72
N ILE A 73 13.66 -24.80 -29.77
CA ILE A 73 15.05 -25.10 -29.43
C ILE A 73 15.39 -26.44 -30.05
N GLU A 74 16.27 -26.45 -31.04
CA GLU A 74 16.86 -27.68 -31.57
C GLU A 74 17.94 -28.20 -30.62
N VAL A 75 17.87 -29.49 -30.30
CA VAL A 75 18.88 -30.21 -29.52
C VAL A 75 19.69 -31.06 -30.49
N ASN A 76 21.01 -30.85 -30.53
CA ASN A 76 21.99 -31.66 -31.28
C ASN A 76 22.40 -32.91 -30.50
#